data_AF-A0A0A0JGH5-F1
#
_entry.id   AF-A0A0A0JGH5-F1
#
_cell.length_a   1.000
_cell.length_b   1.000
_cell.length_c   1.000
_cell.angle_alpha   90.00
_cell.angle_beta   90.00
_cell.angle_gamma   90.00
#
_symmetry.space_group_name_H-M   'P 1'
#
loop_
_entity.id
_entity.type
_entity.pdbx_description
1 polymer ?
#
loop_
_entity_poly.entity_id
_entity_poly.type
_entity_poly.pdbx_seq_one_letter_code
_entity_poly.pdbx_strand_id
1 'polypeptide(L)'
;MKVWQSSGAWTTALAVVHVAATTLFYGDSVRSIVDSGILFAVDADPALTTVRGAAFWYVTAGLLLGLVGLMVLAEERRTGRPPAGFAALMAVTGVWGILMTPLSGFWLFLPIAALARWNRSRSTQDRP
;
A
#
# COMPACT_ATOMS: atom_id res chain seq x y z
N MET A 1 13.48 15.50 7.06
CA MET A 1 13.94 14.25 6.38
C MET A 1 13.89 14.45 4.87
N LYS A 2 14.82 13.86 4.11
CA LYS A 2 14.77 13.87 2.64
C LYS A 2 13.71 12.85 2.15
N VAL A 3 13.06 13.11 1.01
CA VAL A 3 11.92 12.28 0.54
C VAL A 3 12.31 10.82 0.30
N TRP A 4 13.51 10.56 -0.21
CA TRP A 4 14.02 9.20 -0.43
C TRP A 4 14.34 8.44 0.86
N GLN A 5 14.41 9.14 2.00
CA GLN A 5 14.58 8.55 3.32
C GLN A 5 13.23 8.36 4.04
N SER A 6 12.12 8.85 3.51
CA SER A 6 10.81 8.80 4.17
C SER A 6 10.12 7.47 3.87
N SER A 7 9.84 6.71 4.92
CA SER A 7 9.08 5.46 4.76
C SER A 7 7.64 5.75 4.34
N GLY A 8 7.05 6.85 4.83
CA GLY A 8 5.72 7.30 4.42
C GLY A 8 5.65 7.67 2.94
N ALA A 9 6.66 8.38 2.41
CA ALA A 9 6.72 8.72 0.99
C ALA A 9 6.80 7.48 0.08
N TRP A 10 7.63 6.49 0.46
CA TRP A 10 7.71 5.22 -0.27
C TRP A 10 6.41 4.42 -0.20
N THR A 11 5.72 4.42 0.96
CA THR A 11 4.40 3.79 1.09
C THR A 11 3.36 4.48 0.20
N THR A 12 3.35 5.81 0.13
CA THR A 12 2.46 6.56 -0.78
C THR A 12 2.81 6.29 -2.25
N ALA A 13 4.09 6.22 -2.61
CA ALA A 13 4.50 5.87 -3.97
C ALA A 13 4.03 4.45 -4.36
N LEU A 14 4.16 3.48 -3.44
CA LEU A 14 3.67 2.12 -3.64
C LEU A 14 2.15 2.09 -3.83
N ALA A 15 1.40 2.89 -3.07
CA ALA A 15 -0.03 3.04 -3.22
C ALA A 15 -0.42 3.54 -4.63
N VAL A 16 0.26 4.57 -5.13
CA VAL A 16 0.04 5.11 -6.48
C VAL A 16 0.31 4.05 -7.55
N VAL A 17 1.45 3.36 -7.45
CA VAL A 17 1.78 2.27 -8.38
C VAL A 17 0.74 1.14 -8.32
N HIS A 18 0.26 0.80 -7.13
CA HIS A 18 -0.73 -0.25 -6.95
C HIS A 18 -2.07 0.13 -7.59
N VAL A 19 -2.58 1.34 -7.38
CA VAL A 19 -3.81 1.80 -8.05
C VAL A 19 -3.62 1.90 -9.57
N ALA A 20 -2.47 2.40 -10.04
CA ALA A 20 -2.21 2.49 -11.47
C ALA A 20 -2.14 1.10 -12.12
N ALA A 21 -1.59 0.10 -11.42
CA ALA A 21 -1.55 -1.28 -11.88
C ALA A 21 -2.95 -1.87 -12.14
N THR A 22 -4.01 -1.36 -11.50
CA THR A 22 -5.39 -1.76 -11.83
C THR A 22 -5.71 -1.52 -13.30
N THR A 23 -5.31 -0.38 -13.86
CA THR A 23 -5.57 -0.08 -15.28
C THR A 23 -4.77 -0.96 -16.23
N LEU A 24 -3.57 -1.39 -15.83
CA LEU A 24 -2.69 -2.23 -16.65
C LEU A 24 -3.12 -3.70 -16.66
N PHE A 25 -3.54 -4.23 -15.51
CA PHE A 25 -3.87 -5.65 -15.36
C PHE A 25 -5.36 -5.95 -15.45
N TYR A 26 -6.22 -4.96 -15.18
CA TYR A 26 -7.67 -5.15 -15.06
C TYR A 26 -8.48 -4.06 -15.80
N GLY A 27 -7.90 -3.41 -16.82
CA GLY A 27 -8.54 -2.31 -17.55
C GLY A 27 -9.94 -2.66 -18.08
N ASP A 28 -10.10 -3.86 -18.65
CA ASP A 28 -11.41 -4.32 -19.15
C ASP A 28 -12.45 -4.48 -18.02
N SER A 29 -12.02 -4.91 -16.82
CA SER A 29 -12.90 -5.01 -15.66
C SER A 29 -13.29 -3.65 -15.11
N VAL A 30 -12.36 -2.69 -15.09
CA VAL A 30 -12.66 -1.30 -14.69
C VAL A 30 -13.67 -0.68 -15.65
N ARG A 31 -13.48 -0.84 -16.96
CA ARG A 31 -14.42 -0.35 -17.97
C ARG A 31 -15.80 -0.98 -17.80
N SER A 32 -15.84 -2.30 -17.63
CA SER A 32 -17.07 -3.05 -17.41
C SER A 32 -17.83 -2.60 -16.16
N ILE A 33 -17.12 -2.29 -15.06
CA ILE A 33 -17.72 -1.71 -13.83
C ILE A 33 -18.34 -0.34 -14.11
N VAL A 34 -17.64 0.53 -14.86
CA VAL A 34 -18.14 1.87 -15.20
C VAL A 34 -19.39 1.77 -16.08
N ASP A 35 -19.35 0.92 -17.10
CA ASP A 35 -20.45 0.73 -18.06
C ASP A 35 -21.70 0.12 -17.38
N SER A 36 -21.51 -0.67 -16.30
CA SER A 36 -22.60 -1.28 -15.52
C SER A 36 -23.22 -0.34 -14.47
N GLY A 37 -22.67 0.87 -14.30
CA GLY A 37 -22.97 1.75 -13.18
C GLY A 37 -22.17 1.34 -11.93
N ILE A 38 -21.41 2.28 -11.36
CA ILE A 38 -20.39 2.03 -10.32
C ILE A 38 -20.96 1.36 -9.04
N LEU A 39 -22.24 1.59 -8.72
CA LEU A 39 -22.88 1.03 -7.54
C LEU A 39 -23.27 -0.44 -7.76
N PHE A 40 -22.89 -1.32 -6.84
CA PHE A 40 -23.13 -2.77 -6.89
C PHE A 40 -22.54 -3.48 -8.12
N ALA A 41 -21.63 -2.82 -8.86
CA ALA A 41 -21.08 -3.32 -10.12
C ALA A 41 -20.25 -4.60 -9.99
N VAL A 42 -19.59 -4.80 -8.85
CA VAL A 42 -18.67 -5.95 -8.66
C VAL A 42 -19.41 -7.27 -8.77
N ASP A 43 -20.57 -7.36 -8.12
CA ASP A 43 -21.38 -8.59 -8.04
C ASP A 43 -22.53 -8.63 -9.08
N ALA A 44 -22.64 -7.59 -9.92
CA ALA A 44 -23.74 -7.46 -10.88
C ALA A 44 -23.74 -8.52 -11.99
N ASP A 45 -22.57 -9.07 -12.33
CA ASP A 45 -22.43 -10.16 -13.30
C ASP A 45 -21.58 -11.29 -12.71
N PRO A 46 -22.18 -12.46 -12.41
CA PRO A 46 -21.47 -13.62 -11.88
C PRO A 46 -20.27 -14.08 -12.72
N ALA A 47 -20.33 -13.89 -14.04
CA ALA A 47 -19.23 -14.28 -14.94
C ALA A 47 -18.01 -13.36 -14.79
N LEU A 48 -18.20 -12.13 -14.29
CA LEU A 48 -17.16 -11.11 -14.16
C LEU A 48 -16.77 -10.84 -12.71
N THR A 49 -17.52 -11.36 -11.73
CA THR A 49 -17.32 -11.09 -10.29
C THR A 49 -15.89 -11.31 -9.83
N THR A 50 -15.22 -12.38 -10.26
CA THR A 50 -13.85 -12.66 -9.83
C THR A 50 -12.86 -11.58 -10.30
N VAL A 51 -12.95 -11.16 -11.56
CA VAL A 51 -12.00 -10.18 -12.14
C VAL A 51 -12.34 -8.75 -11.68
N ARG A 52 -13.63 -8.41 -11.61
CA ARG A 52 -14.12 -7.15 -11.02
C ARG A 52 -13.72 -7.02 -9.54
N GLY A 53 -13.83 -8.13 -8.79
CA GLY A 53 -13.42 -8.21 -7.39
C GLY A 53 -11.92 -8.01 -7.20
N ALA A 54 -11.09 -8.60 -8.07
CA ALA A 54 -9.64 -8.37 -8.05
C ALA A 54 -9.30 -6.89 -8.31
N ALA A 55 -9.93 -6.27 -9.31
CA ALA A 55 -9.76 -4.84 -9.60
C ALA A 55 -10.18 -3.96 -8.41
N PHE A 56 -11.32 -4.26 -7.80
CA PHE A 56 -11.81 -3.58 -6.58
C PHE A 56 -10.80 -3.67 -5.43
N TRP A 57 -10.25 -4.85 -5.17
CA TRP A 57 -9.26 -5.03 -4.10
C TRP A 57 -7.95 -4.30 -4.38
N TYR A 58 -7.51 -4.27 -5.64
CA TYR A 58 -6.34 -3.52 -6.06
C TYR A 58 -6.48 -2.01 -5.79
N VAL A 59 -7.63 -1.43 -6.16
CA VAL A 59 -7.90 -0.01 -5.90
C VAL A 59 -8.04 0.24 -4.40
N THR A 60 -8.85 -0.55 -3.70
CA THR A 60 -9.14 -0.37 -2.28
C THR A 60 -7.89 -0.52 -1.41
N ALA A 61 -7.10 -1.56 -1.64
CA ALA A 61 -5.82 -1.74 -0.94
C ALA A 61 -4.85 -0.59 -1.24
N GLY A 62 -4.81 -0.13 -2.50
CA GLY A 62 -4.00 1.02 -2.90
C GLY A 62 -4.42 2.31 -2.17
N LEU A 63 -5.72 2.60 -2.09
CA LEU A 63 -6.24 3.77 -1.37
C LEU A 63 -5.93 3.71 0.14
N LEU A 64 -6.13 2.55 0.78
CA LEU A 64 -5.80 2.34 2.19
C LEU A 64 -4.30 2.49 2.44
N LEU A 65 -3.46 1.94 1.57
CA LEU A 65 -2.01 2.11 1.65
C LEU A 65 -1.60 3.58 1.46
N GLY A 66 -2.29 4.30 0.58
CA GLY A 66 -2.09 5.73 0.36
C GLY A 66 -2.41 6.55 1.61
N LEU A 67 -3.55 6.27 2.25
CA LEU A 67 -3.94 6.89 3.52
C LEU A 67 -2.89 6.66 4.60
N VAL A 68 -2.46 5.41 4.80
CA VAL A 68 -1.41 5.05 5.77
C VAL A 68 -0.10 5.75 5.43
N GLY A 69 0.32 5.73 4.16
CA GLY A 69 1.55 6.40 3.71
C GLY A 69 1.55 7.90 3.97
N LEU A 70 0.43 8.58 3.70
CA LEU A 70 0.27 10.01 3.98
C LEU A 70 0.28 10.31 5.48
N MET A 71 -0.36 9.48 6.31
CA MET A 71 -0.32 9.63 7.77
C MET A 71 1.11 9.45 8.33
N VAL A 72 1.82 8.43 7.86
CA VAL A 72 3.23 8.19 8.24
C VAL A 72 4.12 9.34 7.77
N LEU A 73 3.92 9.82 6.54
CA LEU A 73 4.67 10.96 6.00
C LEU A 73 4.44 12.23 6.81
N ALA A 74 3.20 12.51 7.20
CA ALA A 74 2.86 13.64 8.06
C ALA A 74 3.54 13.54 9.43
N GLU A 75 3.55 12.35 10.03
CA GLU A 75 4.22 12.10 11.30
C GLU A 75 5.75 12.22 11.18
N GLU A 76 6.36 11.64 10.15
CA GLU A 76 7.80 11.75 9.88
C GLU A 76 8.24 13.21 9.71
N ARG A 77 7.39 14.05 9.08
CA ARG A 77 7.63 15.49 8.96
C ARG A 77 7.53 16.22 10.30
N ARG A 78 6.66 15.76 11.21
CA ARG A 78 6.42 16.38 12.51
C ARG A 78 7.47 15.98 13.57
N THR A 79 7.82 14.70 13.65
CA THR A 79 8.63 14.15 14.74
C THR A 79 9.99 13.61 14.30
N GLY A 80 10.28 13.65 13.00
CA GLY A 80 11.51 13.14 12.40
C GLY A 80 11.60 11.61 12.39
N ARG A 81 10.51 10.91 12.72
CA ARG A 81 10.47 9.46 12.86
C ARG A 81 9.09 8.91 12.44
N PRO A 82 9.00 7.68 11.91
CA PRO A 82 7.70 7.06 11.64
C PRO A 82 6.98 6.67 12.94
N PRO A 83 5.65 6.46 12.91
CA PRO A 83 4.87 6.01 14.05
C PRO A 83 5.42 4.72 14.70
N ALA A 84 5.14 4.54 15.99
CA ALA A 84 5.47 3.29 16.68
C ALA A 84 4.71 2.12 16.04
N GLY A 85 5.34 0.96 15.91
CA GLY A 85 4.71 -0.24 15.34
C GLY A 85 4.61 -0.27 13.82
N PHE A 86 4.73 0.87 13.11
CA PHE A 86 4.61 0.91 11.64
C PHE A 86 5.58 -0.07 10.95
N ALA A 87 6.86 -0.05 11.32
CA ALA A 87 7.86 -0.96 10.76
C ALA A 87 7.53 -2.44 11.01
N ALA A 88 7.07 -2.78 12.22
CA ALA A 88 6.75 -4.16 12.58
C ALA A 88 5.50 -4.66 11.84
N LEU A 89 4.43 -3.87 11.80
CA LEU A 89 3.21 -4.22 11.09
C LEU A 89 3.47 -4.35 9.59
N MET A 90 4.24 -3.44 9.00
CA MET A 90 4.59 -3.51 7.58
C MET A 90 5.39 -4.79 7.25
N ALA A 91 6.33 -5.19 8.11
CA ALA A 91 7.07 -6.44 7.96
C ALA A 91 6.15 -7.66 8.09
N VAL A 92 5.28 -7.70 9.10
CA VAL A 92 4.32 -8.80 9.32
C VAL A 92 3.39 -8.94 8.12
N THR A 93 2.83 -7.83 7.61
CA THR A 93 1.97 -7.85 6.43
C THR A 93 2.72 -8.31 5.18
N GLY A 94 3.97 -7.88 4.99
CA GLY A 94 4.82 -8.34 3.90
C GLY A 94 5.07 -9.85 3.95
N VAL A 95 5.49 -10.37 5.11
CA VAL A 95 5.72 -11.81 5.32
C VAL A 95 4.44 -12.61 5.11
N TRP A 96 3.32 -12.17 5.68
CA TRP A 96 2.02 -12.81 5.51
C TRP A 96 1.63 -12.90 4.02
N GLY A 97 1.74 -11.79 3.29
CA GLY A 97 1.40 -11.75 1.87
C GLY A 97 2.30 -12.62 0.99
N ILE A 98 3.61 -12.67 1.28
CA ILE A 98 4.54 -13.58 0.61
C ILE A 98 4.15 -15.05 0.83
N LEU A 99 3.79 -15.43 2.07
CA LEU A 99 3.40 -16.81 2.39
C LEU A 99 2.12 -17.22 1.68
N MET A 100 1.13 -16.33 1.60
CA MET A 100 -0.15 -16.63 0.95
C MET A 100 -0.05 -16.59 -0.58
N THR A 101 0.75 -15.65 -1.11
CA THR A 101 0.85 -15.40 -2.55
C THR A 101 2.29 -15.00 -2.92
N PRO A 102 3.20 -15.96 -3.13
CA PRO A 102 4.63 -15.65 -3.32
C PRO A 102 4.94 -14.76 -4.53
N LEU A 103 4.14 -14.87 -5.59
CA LEU A 103 4.28 -14.06 -6.81
C LEU A 103 3.60 -12.67 -6.71
N SER A 104 3.11 -12.30 -5.53
CA SER A 104 2.52 -10.98 -5.28
C SER A 104 3.60 -9.91 -5.05
N GLY A 105 3.20 -8.63 -5.12
CA GLY A 105 4.07 -7.49 -4.80
C GLY A 105 4.34 -7.28 -3.30
N PHE A 106 3.88 -8.17 -2.40
CA PHE A 106 3.97 -7.97 -0.95
C PHE A 106 5.41 -7.88 -0.42
N TRP A 107 6.40 -8.41 -1.15
CA TRP A 107 7.82 -8.27 -0.80
C TRP A 107 8.30 -6.81 -0.77
N LEU A 108 7.61 -5.88 -1.45
CA LEU A 108 7.90 -4.44 -1.40
C LEU A 108 7.67 -3.82 -0.02
N PHE A 109 6.93 -4.48 0.87
CA PHE A 109 6.67 -3.98 2.21
C PHE A 109 7.90 -4.16 3.12
N LEU A 110 8.74 -5.16 2.84
CA LEU A 110 9.95 -5.45 3.62
C LEU A 110 11.02 -4.34 3.54
N PRO A 111 11.42 -3.81 2.37
CA PRO A 111 12.38 -2.70 2.32
C PRO A 111 11.81 -1.42 2.95
N ILE A 112 10.50 -1.17 2.84
CA ILE A 112 9.84 -0.04 3.52
C ILE A 112 9.89 -0.21 5.04
N ALA A 113 9.61 -1.41 5.53
CA ALA A 113 9.70 -1.75 6.95
C ALA A 113 11.14 -1.58 7.49
N ALA A 114 12.13 -2.04 6.73
CA ALA A 114 13.55 -1.89 7.08
C ALA A 114 13.95 -0.41 7.16
N LEU A 115 13.55 0.41 6.18
CA LEU A 115 13.78 1.86 6.19
C LEU A 115 13.13 2.53 7.42
N ALA A 116 11.87 2.20 7.70
CA ALA A 116 11.16 2.73 8.85
C ALA A 116 11.84 2.36 10.18
N ARG A 117 12.29 1.10 10.31
CA ARG A 117 13.02 0.62 11.49
C ARG A 117 14.34 1.35 11.67
N TRP A 118 15.09 1.54 10.59
CA TRP A 118 16.38 2.22 10.57
C TRP A 118 16.27 3.69 11.01
N ASN A 119 15.33 4.44 10.43
CA ASN A 119 15.11 5.84 10.77
C ASN A 119 14.73 6.03 12.24
N ARG A 120 13.91 5.10 12.77
CA ARG A 120 13.51 5.14 14.17
C ARG A 120 14.68 4.87 15.11
N SER A 121 15.56 3.89 14.80
CA SER A 121 16.75 3.60 15.61
C SER A 121 17.70 4.79 15.73
N ARG A 122 17.88 5.56 14.65
CA ARG A 122 18.73 6.77 14.68
C ARG A 122 18.14 7.86 15.57
N SER A 123 16.83 8.08 15.47
CA SER A 123 16.14 9.08 16.30
C SER A 123 16.15 8.79 17.81
N THR A 124 16.40 7.53 18.20
CA THR A 124 16.59 7.15 19.62
C THR A 124 18.02 7.32 20.11
N GLN A 125 19.01 7.28 19.21
CA GLN A 125 20.42 7.42 19.56
C GLN A 125 20.85 8.89 19.77
N ASP A 126 20.13 9.82 19.15
CA ASP A 126 20.35 11.27 19.31
C ASP A 126 19.68 11.88 20.57
N ARG A 127 19.25 11.06 21.53
CA ARG A 127 18.71 11.55 22.82
C ARG A 127 19.85 11.61 23.86
N PRO A 128 20.07 12.76 24.52
CA PRO A 128 21.09 12.92 25.56
C PRO A 128 20.81 12.06 26.80
#